data_AF-A0ABD5FKH2-F1
#
_entry.id   AF-A0ABD5FKH2-F1
#
_cell.length_a   1.000
_cell.length_b   1.000
_cell.length_c   1.000
_cell.angle_alpha   90.00
_cell.angle_beta   90.00
_cell.angle_gamma   90.00
#
_symmetry.space_group_name_H-M   'P 1'
#
loop_
_entity.id
_entity.type
_entity.pdbx_description
1 polymer ?
#
loop_
_entity_poly.entity_id
_entity_poly.type
_entity_poly.pdbx_seq_one_letter_code
_entity_poly.pdbx_strand_id
1 'polypeptide(L)'
;MKKVSVLLVFLLGFVVFPVTVFAASSPSVSYQTNVQSQGWQSWKTNAQTSGTTGKGKRLEAIKIKITNEKYKGSIEYKTSIQKQG
;
A
#
# COMPACT_ATOMS: atom_id res chain seq x y z
N MET A 1 -26.76 -56.13 14.17
CA MET A 1 -26.46 -55.70 12.78
C MET A 1 -27.47 -54.64 12.34
N LYS A 2 -27.10 -53.36 12.32
CA LYS A 2 -27.66 -52.32 11.43
C LYS A 2 -26.57 -51.24 11.28
N LYS A 3 -25.65 -51.44 10.33
CA LYS A 3 -24.75 -50.38 9.89
C LYS A 3 -25.63 -49.39 9.12
N VAL A 4 -25.97 -48.26 9.74
CA VAL A 4 -26.63 -47.16 9.04
C VAL A 4 -25.58 -46.57 8.10
N SER A 5 -25.74 -46.87 6.82
CA SER A 5 -24.81 -46.54 5.74
C SER A 5 -24.94 -45.05 5.40
N VAL A 6 -23.91 -44.27 5.73
CA VAL A 6 -23.75 -42.87 5.31
C VAL A 6 -23.39 -42.88 3.82
N LEU A 7 -24.40 -42.99 2.95
CA LEU A 7 -24.22 -42.86 1.50
C LEU A 7 -25.52 -42.40 0.84
N LEU A 8 -25.90 -41.12 1.03
CA LEU A 8 -26.67 -40.34 0.05
C LEU A 8 -26.77 -38.85 0.46
N VAL A 9 -25.66 -38.12 0.45
CA VAL A 9 -25.69 -36.65 0.51
C VAL A 9 -25.14 -36.08 -0.79
N PHE A 10 -25.82 -36.39 -1.91
CA PHE A 10 -25.53 -35.81 -3.22
C PHE A 10 -26.80 -35.84 -4.07
N LEU A 11 -27.71 -34.88 -3.85
CA LEU A 11 -28.52 -34.22 -4.88
C LEU A 11 -29.40 -33.16 -4.17
N LEU A 12 -29.37 -31.92 -4.63
CA LEU A 12 -30.16 -30.75 -4.17
C LEU A 12 -29.66 -29.97 -2.93
N GLY A 13 -28.41 -30.12 -2.53
CA GLY A 13 -27.77 -29.22 -1.56
C GLY A 13 -26.69 -28.39 -2.23
N PHE A 14 -27.02 -27.20 -2.71
CA PHE A 14 -26.03 -26.22 -3.18
C PHE A 14 -25.15 -25.85 -1.98
N VAL A 15 -23.97 -26.49 -1.86
CA VAL A 15 -23.02 -26.19 -0.78
C VAL A 15 -22.40 -24.84 -1.10
N VAL A 16 -23.02 -23.77 -0.59
CA VAL A 16 -22.44 -22.43 -0.60
C VAL A 16 -21.31 -22.43 0.42
N PHE A 17 -20.14 -22.94 0.03
CA PHE A 17 -18.91 -22.63 0.76
C PHE A 17 -18.68 -21.12 0.61
N PRO A 18 -18.60 -20.35 1.70
CA PRO A 18 -18.27 -18.94 1.59
C PRO A 18 -16.84 -18.84 1.05
N VAL A 19 -16.70 -18.29 -0.16
CA VAL A 19 -15.39 -17.87 -0.65
C VAL A 19 -14.93 -16.74 0.25
N THR A 20 -14.04 -17.03 1.20
CA THR A 20 -13.35 -15.99 1.95
C THR A 20 -12.41 -15.27 1.00
N VAL A 21 -12.75 -14.02 0.67
CA VAL A 21 -11.83 -13.12 -0.04
C VAL A 21 -10.78 -12.66 0.97
N PHE A 22 -9.56 -13.19 0.86
CA PHE A 22 -8.43 -12.64 1.59
C PHE A 22 -8.09 -11.29 0.95
N ALA A 23 -8.24 -10.20 1.71
CA ALA A 23 -7.73 -8.91 1.28
C ALA A 23 -6.22 -9.03 1.08
N ALA A 24 -5.76 -8.87 -0.17
CA ALA A 24 -4.34 -8.75 -0.42
C ALA A 24 -3.83 -7.49 0.30
N SER A 25 -2.88 -7.66 1.22
CA SER A 25 -2.16 -6.51 1.75
C SER A 25 -1.43 -5.85 0.58
N SER A 26 -1.46 -4.53 0.49
CA SER A 26 -0.61 -3.77 -0.43
C SER A 26 0.58 -3.20 0.34
N PRO A 27 1.77 -3.11 -0.27
CA PRO A 27 2.87 -2.37 0.33
C PRO A 27 2.46 -0.91 0.54
N SER A 28 2.90 -0.34 1.66
CA SER A 28 2.68 1.06 1.97
C SER A 28 4.03 1.77 2.05
N VAL A 29 4.10 2.96 1.45
CA VAL A 29 5.31 3.78 1.42
C VAL A 29 5.05 5.07 2.19
N SER A 30 5.99 5.41 3.07
CA SER A 30 6.00 6.69 3.76
C SER A 30 7.20 7.51 3.33
N TYR A 31 6.98 8.82 3.22
CA TYR A 31 7.98 9.76 2.79
C TYR A 31 7.83 11.10 3.50
N GLN A 32 8.95 11.81 3.64
CA GLN A 32 8.98 13.18 4.10
C GLN A 32 9.96 13.99 3.26
N THR A 33 9.66 15.27 3.09
CA THR A 33 10.47 16.19 2.32
C THR A 33 11.05 17.27 3.24
N ASN A 34 12.29 17.67 2.94
CA ASN A 34 12.90 18.84 3.53
C ASN A 34 12.60 20.04 2.61
N VAL A 35 11.85 21.02 3.10
CA VAL A 35 11.43 22.19 2.33
C VAL A 35 12.30 23.38 2.72
N GLN A 36 12.70 24.16 1.72
CA GLN A 36 13.51 25.37 1.91
C GLN A 36 12.98 26.24 3.07
N SER A 37 13.87 26.54 4.02
CA SER A 37 13.63 27.36 5.21
C SER A 37 12.57 26.79 6.18
N GLN A 38 12.00 25.62 5.93
CA GLN A 38 10.99 24.97 6.76
C GLN A 38 11.46 23.65 7.35
N GLY A 39 12.56 23.11 6.85
CA GLY A 39 13.10 21.86 7.38
C GLY A 39 12.26 20.65 6.98
N TRP A 40 12.51 19.55 7.69
CA TRP A 40 11.77 18.30 7.53
C TRP A 40 10.29 18.48 7.88
N GLN A 41 9.43 18.14 6.91
CA GLN A 41 7.99 18.09 7.12
C GLN A 41 7.58 16.76 7.75
N SER A 42 6.38 16.70 8.33
CA SER A 42 5.84 15.45 8.87
C SER A 42 5.77 14.34 7.82
N TRP A 43 6.01 13.10 8.24
CA TRP A 43 5.84 11.92 7.40
C TRP A 43 4.43 11.87 6.80
N LYS A 44 4.39 11.56 5.51
CA LYS A 44 3.18 11.32 4.72
C LYS A 44 3.24 9.91 4.16
N THR A 45 2.08 9.35 3.89
CA THR A 45 1.96 7.96 3.44
C THR A 45 1.11 7.89 2.19
N ASN A 46 1.58 7.10 1.21
CA ASN A 46 0.89 6.83 -0.05
C ASN A 46 0.46 8.12 -0.77
N ALA A 47 -0.83 8.29 -1.09
CA ALA A 47 -1.35 9.38 -1.93
C ALA A 47 -1.31 10.79 -1.29
N GLN A 48 -0.68 10.96 -0.13
CA GLN A 48 -0.62 12.23 0.58
C GLN A 48 0.53 13.13 0.12
N THR A 49 0.26 14.39 -0.21
CA THR A 49 1.31 15.36 -0.55
C THR A 49 2.26 15.64 0.62
N SER A 50 3.57 15.52 0.38
CA SER A 50 4.64 15.95 1.30
C SER A 50 5.42 17.11 0.70
N GLY A 51 5.31 18.31 1.29
CA GLY A 51 5.93 19.54 0.79
C GLY A 51 4.93 20.69 0.80
N THR A 52 5.14 21.68 -0.07
CA THR A 52 4.24 22.84 -0.19
C THR A 52 3.74 23.01 -1.62
N THR A 53 2.43 23.23 -1.78
CA THR A 53 1.82 23.59 -3.06
C THR A 53 1.74 25.11 -3.19
N GLY A 54 2.11 25.67 -4.35
CA GLY A 54 1.92 27.09 -4.67
C GLY A 54 2.83 28.09 -3.93
N LYS A 55 3.77 27.63 -3.09
CA LYS A 55 4.62 28.53 -2.29
C LYS A 55 5.97 28.89 -2.92
N GLY A 56 6.26 28.39 -4.13
CA GLY A 56 7.52 28.66 -4.83
C GLY A 56 8.79 28.17 -4.09
N LYS A 57 8.64 27.23 -3.16
CA LYS A 57 9.76 26.69 -2.37
C LYS A 57 10.32 25.43 -3.01
N ARG A 58 11.65 25.31 -3.04
CA ARG A 58 12.34 24.09 -3.49
C ARG A 58 12.31 22.99 -2.44
N LEU A 59 12.36 21.74 -2.90
CA LEU A 59 12.68 20.58 -2.08
C LEU A 59 14.20 20.42 -2.01
N GLU A 60 14.74 20.27 -0.81
CA GLU A 60 16.20 20.16 -0.59
C GLU A 60 16.64 18.72 -0.32
N ALA A 61 15.74 17.88 0.23
CA ALA A 61 15.99 16.46 0.46
C ALA A 61 14.68 15.68 0.56
N ILE A 62 14.75 14.37 0.35
CA ILE A 62 13.62 13.44 0.49
C ILE A 62 14.09 12.21 1.27
N LYS A 63 13.27 11.74 2.22
CA LYS A 63 13.43 10.43 2.87
C LYS A 63 12.24 9.57 2.52
N ILE A 64 12.49 8.29 2.20
CA ILE A 64 11.47 7.33 1.80
C ILE A 64 11.71 6.03 2.57
N LYS A 65 10.64 5.40 3.06
CA LYS A 65 10.66 4.09 3.72
C LYS A 65 9.43 3.27 3.37
N ILE A 66 9.58 1.96 3.34
CA ILE A 66 8.46 1.02 3.29
C ILE A 66 8.00 0.80 4.72
N THR A 67 6.70 0.92 5.00
CA THR A 67 6.14 0.75 6.36
C THR A 67 5.57 -0.63 6.61
N ASN A 68 5.47 -1.47 5.57
CA ASN A 68 5.02 -2.85 5.73
C ASN A 68 6.21 -3.82 5.58
N GLU A 69 6.63 -4.39 6.72
CA GLU A 69 7.77 -5.30 6.84
C GLU A 69 7.64 -6.59 6.03
N LYS A 70 6.40 -6.95 5.64
CA LYS A 70 6.14 -8.14 4.84
C LYS A 70 6.81 -8.10 3.46
N TYR A 71 7.12 -6.91 2.95
CA TYR A 71 7.74 -6.73 1.64
C TYR A 71 9.26 -6.58 1.79
N LYS A 72 9.98 -7.56 1.26
CA LYS A 72 11.44 -7.51 1.11
C LYS A 72 11.76 -6.91 -0.27
N GLY A 73 12.66 -5.92 -0.32
CA GLY A 73 13.07 -5.30 -1.59
C GLY A 73 13.68 -3.92 -1.40
N SER A 74 14.06 -3.30 -2.52
CA SER A 74 14.63 -1.95 -2.60
C SER A 74 13.57 -0.91 -3.03
N ILE A 75 13.83 0.35 -2.73
CA ILE A 75 13.04 1.48 -3.23
C ILE A 75 13.71 2.02 -4.49
N GLU A 76 13.04 1.91 -5.63
CA GLU A 76 13.42 2.59 -6.87
C GLU A 76 12.55 3.83 -7.08
N TYR A 77 13.17 4.94 -7.50
CA TYR A 77 12.46 6.19 -7.75
C TYR A 77 13.02 6.89 -8.99
N LYS A 78 12.16 7.63 -9.70
CA LYS A 78 12.54 8.46 -10.84
C LYS A 78 12.07 9.89 -10.62
N THR A 79 12.98 10.84 -10.83
CA THR A 79 12.66 12.27 -10.81
C THR A 79 12.77 12.83 -12.22
N SER A 80 11.79 13.62 -12.64
CA SER A 80 11.85 14.39 -13.89
C SER A 80 11.82 15.87 -13.57
N ILE A 81 12.75 16.63 -14.14
CA ILE A 81 12.76 18.08 -14.06
C ILE A 81 12.02 18.59 -15.29
N GLN A 82 10.81 19.11 -15.10
CA GLN A 82 10.16 19.85 -16.18
C GLN A 82 10.81 21.25 -16.23
N LYS A 83 11.61 21.49 -17.27
CA LYS A 83 12.08 22.85 -17.59
C LYS A 83 10.85 23.63 -18.07
N GLN A 84 10.38 24.58 -17.27
CA GLN A 84 9.51 25.65 -17.78
C GLN A 84 10.44 26.63 -18.50
N GLY A 85 10.35 26.64 -19.83
CA GLY A 85 10.76 27.78 -20.65
C GLY A 85 9.71 28.87 -20.59
#